data_AF-E6VRA6-F1
#
_entry.id   AF-E6VRA6-F1
#
_cell.length_a   1.000
_cell.length_b   1.000
_cell.length_c   1.000
_cell.angle_alpha   90.00
_cell.angle_beta   90.00
_cell.angle_gamma   90.00
#
_symmetry.space_group_name_H-M   'P 1'
#
loop_
_entity.id
_entity.type
_entity.pdbx_description
1 polymer ?
#
loop_
_entity_poly.entity_id
_entity_poly.type
_entity_poly.pdbx_seq_one_letter_code
_entity_poly.pdbx_strand_id
1 'polypeptide(L)' 'MPAVQDDEWTMAESYTVADLEAQGISPKWLERKWMNVADDMALVPENNVRVIEENDIVRVEVSVYLMECMRGF' A
#
# COMPACT_ATOMS: atom_id res chain seq x y z
N MET A 1 -22.07 -5.43 2.86
CA MET A 1 -20.91 -4.79 2.20
C MET A 1 -20.57 -5.64 1.00
N PRO A 2 -20.52 -5.10 -0.23
CA PRO A 2 -20.07 -5.88 -1.36
C PRO A 2 -18.60 -6.25 -1.11
N ALA A 3 -18.24 -7.51 -1.34
CA ALA A 3 -16.85 -7.94 -1.31
C ALA A 3 -16.13 -7.16 -2.39
N VAL A 4 -15.07 -6.44 -2.00
CA VAL A 4 -14.12 -5.82 -2.93
C VAL A 4 -13.69 -6.92 -3.90
N GLN A 5 -13.81 -6.68 -5.20
CA GLN A 5 -13.35 -7.62 -6.24
C GLN A 5 -11.90 -8.01 -5.94
N ASP A 6 -11.67 -9.30 -5.70
CA ASP A 6 -10.44 -9.87 -5.13
C ASP A 6 -9.14 -9.65 -5.96
N ASP A 7 -9.16 -8.95 -7.10
CA ASP A 7 -8.06 -9.04 -8.07
C ASP A 7 -7.48 -7.71 -8.60
N GLU A 8 -8.02 -6.54 -8.27
CA GLU A 8 -7.49 -5.27 -8.81
C GLU A 8 -6.63 -4.52 -7.77
N TRP A 9 -5.33 -4.82 -7.82
CA TRP A 9 -4.29 -4.10 -7.07
C TRP A 9 -3.62 -3.07 -7.98
N THR A 10 -3.29 -1.91 -7.43
CA THR A 10 -2.56 -0.86 -8.12
C THR A 10 -1.31 -0.45 -7.34
N MET A 11 -0.24 -0.13 -8.08
CA MET A 11 1.02 0.30 -7.47
C MET A 11 0.87 1.75 -6.98
N ALA A 12 0.94 1.95 -5.67
CA ALA A 12 0.91 3.27 -5.07
C ALA A 12 2.32 3.89 -5.01
N GLU A 13 3.29 3.12 -4.51
CA GLU A 13 4.67 3.57 -4.31
C GLU A 13 5.65 2.44 -4.64
N SER A 14 6.82 2.77 -5.20
CA SER A 14 7.93 1.84 -5.35
C SER A 14 9.25 2.52 -5.00
N TYR A 15 10.09 1.79 -4.26
CA TYR A 15 11.38 2.26 -3.80
C TYR A 15 12.42 1.17 -3.96
N THR A 16 13.67 1.53 -4.21
CA THR A 16 14.76 0.58 -4.04
C THR A 16 15.09 0.43 -2.56
N VAL A 17 15.60 -0.72 -2.14
CA VAL A 17 16.06 -0.94 -0.76
C VAL A 17 17.12 0.11 -0.38
N ALA A 18 18.02 0.45 -1.30
CA ALA A 18 19.04 1.49 -1.10
C ALA A 18 18.43 2.89 -0.81
N ASP A 19 17.36 3.27 -1.51
CA ASP A 19 16.68 4.54 -1.28
C ASP A 19 16.00 4.59 0.10
N LEU A 20 15.45 3.45 0.53
CA LEU A 20 14.82 3.32 1.85
C LEU A 20 15.85 3.38 2.96
N GLU A 21 16.97 2.67 2.82
CA GLU A 21 18.08 2.72 3.76
C GLU A 21 18.68 4.13 3.88
N ALA A 22 18.86 4.83 2.76
CA ALA A 22 19.35 6.21 2.75
C ALA A 22 18.42 7.18 3.51
N GLN A 23 17.12 6.87 3.56
CA GLN A 23 16.12 7.64 4.28
C GLN A 23 15.87 7.14 5.71
N GLY A 24 16.50 6.02 6.11
CA GLY A 24 16.22 5.36 7.40
C GLY A 24 14.80 4.80 7.51
N ILE A 25 14.17 4.51 6.37
CA ILE A 25 12.81 3.98 6.29
C ILE A 25 12.90 2.46 6.10
N SER A 26 12.04 1.72 6.80
CA SER A 26 11.94 0.26 6.61
C SER A 26 10.68 -0.09 5.79
N PRO A 27 10.65 -1.23 5.09
CA PRO A 27 9.45 -1.72 4.41
C PRO A 27 8.24 -1.81 5.33
N LYS A 28 8.45 -2.24 6.58
CA LYS A 28 7.42 -2.32 7.62
C LYS A 28 6.85 -0.94 8.01
N TRP A 29 7.68 0.10 7.93
CA TRP A 29 7.20 1.46 8.15
C TRP A 29 6.27 1.91 7.02
N LEU A 30 6.62 1.61 5.77
CA LEU A 30 5.76 1.89 4.61
C LEU A 30 4.43 1.14 4.70
N GLU A 31 4.49 -0.15 5.03
CA GLU A 31 3.31 -0.98 5.26
C GLU A 31 2.39 -0.32 6.28
N ARG A 32 2.93 0.06 7.44
CA ARG A 32 2.14 0.68 8.51
C ARG A 32 1.59 2.05 8.13
N LYS A 33 2.34 2.86 7.39
CA LYS A 33 1.88 4.14 6.84
C LYS A 33 0.62 3.92 6.00
N TRP A 34 0.65 2.97 5.08
CA TRP A 34 -0.48 2.68 4.20
C TRP A 34 -1.65 1.99 4.92
N MET A 35 -1.37 1.11 5.88
CA MET A 35 -2.41 0.52 6.73
C MET A 35 -3.18 1.58 7.53
N ASN A 36 -2.50 2.59 8.06
CA ASN A 36 -3.15 3.71 8.74
C ASN A 36 -4.04 4.51 7.78
N VAL A 37 -3.61 4.73 6.52
CA VAL A 37 -4.44 5.39 5.51
C VAL A 37 -5.71 4.59 5.22
N ALA A 38 -5.60 3.26 5.09
CA ALA A 38 -6.76 2.40 4.91
C ALA A 38 -7.72 2.49 6.10
N ASP A 39 -7.19 2.48 7.33
CA ASP A 39 -7.98 2.60 8.56
C ASP A 39 -8.69 3.96 8.67
N ASP A 40 -7.99 5.07 8.35
CA ASP A 40 -8.55 6.43 8.31
C ASP A 40 -9.71 6.54 7.29
N MET A 41 -9.70 5.71 6.26
CA MET A 41 -10.76 5.60 5.24
C MET A 41 -11.85 4.59 5.59
N ALA A 42 -11.83 4.02 6.80
CA ALA A 42 -12.72 2.96 7.26
C ALA A 42 -12.70 1.70 6.37
N LEU A 43 -11.55 1.41 5.77
CA LEU A 43 -11.28 0.20 5.01
C LEU A 43 -10.59 -0.84 5.89
N VAL A 44 -10.72 -2.12 5.54
CA VAL A 44 -9.98 -3.21 6.20
C VAL A 44 -8.54 -3.20 5.65
N PRO A 45 -7.52 -2.80 6.44
CA PRO A 45 -6.17 -2.59 5.92
C PRO A 45 -5.56 -3.82 5.24
N GLU A 46 -5.76 -5.00 5.84
CA GLU A 46 -5.23 -6.27 5.35
C GLU A 46 -5.78 -6.68 3.99
N ASN A 47 -6.95 -6.15 3.60
CA ASN A 47 -7.56 -6.40 2.30
C ASN A 47 -7.24 -5.31 1.27
N ASN A 48 -6.63 -4.20 1.69
CA ASN A 48 -6.48 -3.00 0.86
C ASN A 48 -5.03 -2.54 0.71
N VAL A 49 -4.09 -3.11 1.48
CA VAL A 49 -2.67 -2.75 1.46
C VAL A 49 -1.84 -4.02 1.48
N ARG A 50 -0.87 -4.10 0.56
CA ARG A 50 0.18 -5.12 0.61
C ARG A 50 1.54 -4.53 0.22
N VAL A 51 2.58 -4.99 0.89
CA VAL A 51 3.96 -4.63 0.56
C VAL A 51 4.65 -5.86 0.00
N ILE A 52 5.25 -5.71 -1.18
CA ILE A 52 5.97 -6.75 -1.89
C ILE A 52 7.44 -6.34 -1.95
N GLU A 53 8.31 -7.18 -1.40
CA GLU A 53 9.76 -7.01 -1.44
C GLU A 53 10.36 -8.06 -2.38
N GLU A 54 10.82 -7.64 -3.55
CA GLU A 54 11.39 -8.51 -4.58
C GLU A 54 12.54 -7.82 -5.30
N ASN A 55 13.66 -8.53 -5.52
CA ASN A 55 14.81 -8.05 -6.30
C ASN A 55 15.35 -6.67 -5.86
N ASP A 56 15.54 -6.47 -4.55
CA ASP A 56 15.99 -5.19 -3.96
C ASP A 56 15.05 -4.00 -4.21
N ILE A 57 13.79 -4.28 -4.57
CA ILE A 57 12.74 -3.29 -4.74
C ILE A 57 11.60 -3.60 -3.78
N VAL A 58 11.17 -2.56 -3.08
CA VAL A 58 10.01 -2.57 -2.20
C VAL A 58 8.87 -1.85 -2.92
N ARG A 59 7.79 -2.58 -3.18
CA ARG A 59 6.59 -2.06 -3.84
C ARG A 59 5.43 -2.07 -2.86
N VAL A 60 4.75 -0.93 -2.75
CA VAL A 60 3.49 -0.83 -2.02
C VAL A 60 2.36 -0.87 -3.04
N GLU A 61 1.55 -1.90 -2.93
CA GLU A 61 0.34 -2.06 -3.73
C GLU A 61 -0.88 -1.86 -2.83
N VAL A 62 -1.84 -1.12 -3.35
CA VAL A 62 -3.11 -0.86 -2.68
C VAL A 62 -4.26 -1.33 -3.55
N SER A 63 -5.41 -1.62 -2.96
CA SER A 63 -6.60 -1.92 -3.74
C SER A 63 -6.98 -0.72 -4.62
N VAL A 64 -7.55 -0.98 -5.79
CA VAL A 64 -8.12 0.09 -6.62
C VAL A 64 -9.16 0.89 -5.84
N TYR A 65 -9.94 0.24 -4.98
CA TYR A 65 -10.93 0.90 -4.12
C TYR A 65 -10.30 1.96 -3.20
N LEU A 66 -9.21 1.63 -2.50
CA LEU A 66 -8.48 2.60 -1.68
C LEU A 66 -7.97 3.76 -2.54
N MET A 67 -7.44 3.45 -3.73
CA MET A 67 -6.92 4.46 -4.63
C MET A 67 -8.01 5.38 -5.20
N GLU A 68 -9.21 4.86 -5.45
CA GLU A 68 -10.40 5.62 -5.83
C GLU A 68 -10.87 6.54 -4.69
N CYS A 69 -10.93 6.01 -3.46
CA CYS A 69 -11.25 6.80 -2.28
C CYS A 69 -10.29 8.00 -2.11
N MET A 70 -8.99 7.81 -2.39
CA MET A 70 -8.01 8.90 -2.34
C MET A 70 -8.14 9.92 -3.48
N ARG A 71 -8.66 9.51 -4.64
CA ARG A 71 -8.87 10.40 -5.79
C ARG A 71 -10.12 11.27 -5.66
N GLY A 72 -11.02 10.98 -4.72
CA GLY A 72 -12.18 11.82 -4.41
C GLY A 72 -13.28 11.84 -5.48
N PHE A 73 -13.44 10.75 -6.24
CA PHE A 73 -14.55 10.58 -7.19
C PHE A 73 -15.82 10.05 -6.50
#